data_AF-A0A0V0XDS6-F1
#
_entry.id   AF-A0A0V0XDS6-F1
#
_cell.length_a   1.000
_cell.length_b   1.000
_cell.length_c   1.000
_cell.angle_alpha   90.00
_cell.angle_beta   90.00
_cell.angle_gamma   90.00
#
_symmetry.space_group_name_H-M   'P 1'
#
loop_
_entity.id
_entity.type
_entity.pdbx_description
1 polymer ?
#
loop_
_entity_poly.entity_id
_entity_poly.type
_entity_poly.pdbx_seq_one_letter_code
_entity_poly.pdbx_strand_id
1 'polypeptide(L)'
;MSENPRWIMPPEALARSSDVERWIIRMERYFRAADVPDNRRAAMVQYHMDEAMGDVLSALEVEETDDYDKLKSTLFRVFGINNS
;
A
#
# COMPACT_ATOMS: atom_id res chain seq x y z
N MET A 1 -12.10 18.16 -11.72
CA MET A 1 -10.73 17.99 -11.19
C MET A 1 -10.81 16.81 -10.24
N SER A 2 -10.38 15.61 -10.65
CA SER A 2 -10.27 14.51 -9.70
C SER A 2 -9.07 14.86 -8.80
N GLU A 3 -9.35 15.11 -7.52
CA GLU A 3 -8.32 15.07 -6.50
C GLU A 3 -7.84 13.63 -6.46
N ASN A 4 -6.85 13.28 -7.28
CA ASN A 4 -6.24 11.98 -7.19
C ASN A 4 -5.69 11.90 -5.75
N PRO A 5 -6.19 10.97 -4.92
CA PRO A 5 -5.80 10.95 -3.53
C PRO A 5 -4.27 10.89 -3.47
N ARG A 6 -3.63 11.86 -2.78
CA ARG A 6 -2.15 11.98 -2.68
C ARG A 6 -1.46 10.76 -2.05
N TRP A 7 -2.25 9.77 -1.68
CA TRP A 7 -1.82 8.49 -1.15
C TRP A 7 -1.81 7.38 -2.21
N ILE A 8 -2.32 7.57 -3.43
CA ILE A 8 -2.11 6.60 -4.52
C ILE A 8 -0.62 6.60 -4.86
N MET A 9 0.01 5.42 -4.77
CA MET A 9 1.41 5.25 -5.11
C MET A 9 1.54 5.22 -6.63
N PRO A 10 2.32 6.14 -7.25
CA PRO A 10 2.64 6.02 -8.66
C PRO A 10 3.67 4.88 -8.87
N PRO A 11 3.64 4.13 -9.98
CA PRO A 11 4.51 2.97 -10.19
C PRO A 11 6.00 3.30 -10.09
N GLU A 12 6.40 4.54 -10.40
CA GLU A 12 7.79 5.00 -10.30
C GLU A 12 8.30 5.08 -8.86
N ALA A 13 7.40 5.16 -7.86
CA ALA A 13 7.75 5.13 -6.45
C ALA A 13 8.20 3.73 -5.99
N LEU A 14 8.03 2.69 -6.81
CA LEU A 14 8.60 1.36 -6.55
C LEU A 14 10.11 1.27 -6.79
N ALA A 15 10.73 2.29 -7.39
CA ALA A 15 12.15 2.27 -7.68
C ALA A 15 13.02 2.23 -6.41
N ARG A 16 12.49 2.60 -5.24
CA ARG A 16 13.24 2.67 -3.98
C ARG A 16 12.37 2.24 -2.80
N SER A 17 12.92 1.39 -1.94
CA SER A 17 12.29 0.98 -0.68
C SER A 17 11.86 2.15 0.21
N SER A 18 12.62 3.25 0.19
CA SER A 18 12.29 4.48 0.93
C SER A 18 10.99 5.16 0.50
N ASP A 19 10.60 5.01 -0.76
CA ASP A 19 9.38 5.62 -1.29
C ASP A 19 8.15 4.78 -0.95
N VAL A 20 8.31 3.44 -0.93
CA VAL A 20 7.29 2.51 -0.42
C VAL A 20 7.06 2.69 1.09
N GLU A 21 8.12 2.84 1.88
CA GLU A 21 8.01 3.12 3.33
C GLU A 21 7.26 4.43 3.60
N ARG A 22 7.62 5.51 2.88
CA ARG A 22 6.92 6.80 2.97
C ARG A 22 5.46 6.71 2.58
N TRP A 23 5.12 5.87 1.60
CA TRP A 23 3.74 5.63 1.19
C TRP A 23 2.94 4.93 2.29
N ILE A 24 3.48 3.87 2.90
CA ILE A 24 2.84 3.16 4.03
C ILE A 24 2.57 4.14 5.17
N ILE A 25 3.54 4.99 5.53
CA ILE A 25 3.36 6.02 6.57
C ILE A 25 2.24 7.01 6.20
N ARG A 26 2.15 7.45 4.94
CA ARG A 26 1.06 8.35 4.51
C ARG A 26 -0.31 7.66 4.58
N MET A 27 -0.39 6.39 4.20
CA MET A 27 -1.65 5.63 4.28
C MET A 27 -2.10 5.45 5.73
N GLU A 28 -1.20 5.09 6.64
CA GLU A 28 -1.56 4.95 8.06
C GLU A 28 -2.02 6.28 8.68
N ARG A 29 -1.37 7.39 8.30
CA ARG A 29 -1.84 8.74 8.69
C ARG A 29 -3.23 9.03 8.13
N TYR A 30 -3.52 8.63 6.89
CA TYR A 30 -4.84 8.79 6.30
C TYR A 30 -5.89 7.94 7.02
N PHE A 31 -5.61 6.66 7.30
CA PHE A 31 -6.53 5.80 8.05
C PHE A 31 -6.89 6.39 9.41
N ARG A 32 -5.90 6.95 10.10
CA ARG A 32 -6.12 7.63 11.37
C ARG A 32 -6.95 8.91 11.22
N ALA A 33 -6.68 9.72 10.20
CA ALA A 33 -7.36 10.99 9.99
C ALA A 33 -8.82 10.82 9.52
N ALA A 34 -9.08 9.78 8.73
CA ALA A 34 -10.40 9.47 8.17
C ALA A 34 -11.18 8.41 9.00
N ASP A 35 -10.66 8.02 10.16
CA ASP A 35 -11.23 7.01 11.05
C ASP A 35 -11.60 5.71 10.31
N VAL A 36 -10.68 5.25 9.46
CA VAL A 36 -10.89 4.04 8.64
C VAL A 36 -10.81 2.81 9.55
N PRO A 37 -11.89 2.01 9.63
CA PRO A 37 -11.91 0.83 10.47
C PRO A 37 -10.95 -0.22 9.92
N ASP A 38 -10.33 -0.99 10.82
CA ASP A 38 -9.26 -1.94 10.49
C ASP A 38 -9.69 -2.91 9.36
N ASN A 39 -10.92 -3.42 9.44
CA ASN A 39 -11.50 -4.35 8.45
C ASN A 39 -11.73 -3.76 7.05
N ARG A 40 -11.54 -2.45 6.86
CA ARG A 40 -11.62 -1.79 5.54
C ARG A 40 -10.27 -1.37 5.00
N ARG A 41 -9.21 -1.39 5.81
CA ARG A 41 -7.90 -0.86 5.41
C ARG A 41 -7.31 -1.67 4.27
N ALA A 42 -7.26 -2.99 4.38
CA ALA A 42 -6.70 -3.85 3.33
C ALA A 42 -7.42 -3.68 1.99
N ALA A 43 -8.76 -3.71 2.01
CA ALA A 43 -9.57 -3.49 0.81
C ALA A 43 -9.35 -2.10 0.20
N MET A 44 -9.21 -1.07 1.04
CA MET A 44 -8.95 0.31 0.59
C MET A 44 -7.57 0.45 -0.05
N VAL A 45 -6.55 -0.22 0.51
CA VAL A 45 -5.21 -0.27 -0.11
C VAL A 45 -5.29 -0.93 -1.48
N GLN A 46 -5.89 -2.12 -1.56
CA GLN A 46 -5.99 -2.89 -2.81
C GLN A 46 -6.81 -2.16 -3.88
N TYR A 47 -7.91 -1.50 -3.52
CA TYR A 47 -8.76 -0.76 -4.47
C TYR A 47 -8.05 0.44 -5.12
N HIS A 48 -7.09 1.05 -4.43
CA HIS A 48 -6.40 2.26 -4.88
C HIS A 48 -4.95 2.02 -5.31
N MET A 49 -4.51 0.77 -5.33
CA MET A 49 -3.38 0.41 -6.17
C MET A 49 -3.81 0.58 -7.62
N ASP A 50 -3.02 1.31 -8.41
CA ASP A 50 -3.27 1.37 -9.84
C ASP A 50 -3.06 -0.02 -10.49
N GLU A 51 -3.55 -0.18 -11.72
CA GLU A 51 -3.48 -1.44 -12.46
C GLU A 51 -2.04 -1.97 -12.58
N ALA A 52 -1.06 -1.07 -12.73
CA ALA A 52 0.35 -1.44 -12.80
C ALA A 52 0.90 -1.96 -11.47
N MET A 53 0.50 -1.39 -10.34
CA MET A 53 0.81 -1.89 -9.00
C MET A 53 0.14 -3.24 -8.72
N GLY A 54 -1.11 -3.40 -9.17
CA GLY A 54 -1.83 -4.68 -9.11
C GLY A 54 -1.12 -5.80 -9.86
N ASP A 55 -0.62 -5.51 -11.06
CA ASP A 55 0.15 -6.45 -11.88
C ASP A 55 1.50 -6.81 -11.23
N VAL A 56 2.21 -5.83 -10.68
CA VAL A 56 3.49 -6.06 -9.98
C VAL A 56 3.29 -6.93 -8.75
N LEU A 57 2.28 -6.66 -7.93
CA LEU A 57 1.99 -7.49 -6.75
C LEU A 57 1.52 -8.90 -7.13
N SER A 58 0.73 -9.03 -8.19
CA SER A 58 0.34 -10.32 -8.75
C SER A 58 1.55 -11.11 -9.22
N ALA A 59 2.50 -10.47 -9.90
CA ALA A 59 3.76 -11.09 -10.32
C ALA A 59 4.68 -11.46 -9.15
N LEU A 60 4.53 -10.80 -8.00
CA LEU A 60 5.27 -11.06 -6.76
C LEU A 60 4.52 -12.02 -5.81
N GLU A 61 3.46 -12.67 -6.31
CA GLU A 61 2.64 -13.65 -5.59
C GLU A 61 2.05 -13.11 -4.28
N VAL A 62 1.76 -11.80 -4.23
CA VAL A 62 1.06 -11.18 -3.10
C VAL A 62 -0.43 -11.47 -3.24
N GLU A 63 -0.93 -12.40 -2.42
CA GLU A 63 -2.35 -12.74 -2.38
C GLU A 63 -3.21 -11.56 -1.91
N GLU A 64 -4.38 -11.41 -2.52
CA GLU A 64 -5.43 -10.56 -1.96
C GLU A 64 -5.78 -11.01 -0.55
N THR A 65 -5.97 -10.04 0.35
CA THR A 65 -6.26 -10.32 1.76
C THR A 65 -7.08 -9.21 2.39
N ASP A 66 -7.97 -9.54 3.31
CA ASP A 66 -8.69 -8.60 4.15
C ASP A 66 -7.89 -8.18 5.40
N ASP A 67 -6.80 -8.88 5.70
CA ASP A 67 -5.88 -8.60 6.80
C ASP A 67 -4.84 -7.55 6.38
N TYR A 68 -4.97 -6.35 6.95
CA TYR A 68 -4.08 -5.24 6.65
C TYR A 68 -2.65 -5.49 7.16
N ASP A 69 -2.46 -6.17 8.28
CA ASP A 69 -1.13 -6.45 8.83
C ASP A 69 -0.42 -7.53 8.00
N LYS A 70 -1.16 -8.53 7.52
CA LYS A 70 -0.65 -9.51 6.54
C LYS A 70 -0.26 -8.83 5.23
N LEU A 71 -1.10 -7.93 4.70
CA LEU A 71 -0.77 -7.16 3.50
C LEU A 71 0.49 -6.31 3.70
N LYS A 72 0.56 -5.57 4.82
CA LYS A 72 1.70 -4.68 5.15
C LYS A 72 3.01 -5.44 5.31
N SER A 73 2.99 -6.56 6.06
CA SER A 73 4.18 -7.40 6.24
C SER A 73 4.67 -8.02 4.93
N THR A 74 3.75 -8.39 4.03
CA THR A 74 4.09 -8.89 2.70
C THR A 74 4.76 -7.82 1.86
N LEU A 75 4.23 -6.60 1.86
CA LEU A 75 4.84 -5.45 1.17
C LEU A 75 6.24 -5.14 1.72
N PHE A 76 6.43 -5.16 3.05
CA PHE A 76 7.76 -4.97 3.64
C PHE A 76 8.76 -6.03 3.20
N ARG A 77 8.34 -7.30 3.17
CA ARG A 77 9.19 -8.41 2.69
C ARG A 77 9.55 -8.23 1.22
N VAL A 78 8.57 -7.95 0.36
CA VAL A 78 8.75 -7.81 -1.09
C VAL A 78 9.70 -6.66 -1.43
N PHE A 79 9.56 -5.54 -0.73
CA PHE A 79 10.37 -4.34 -0.98
C PHE A 79 11.64 -4.24 -0.11
N GLY A 80 11.96 -5.28 0.66
CA GLY A 80 13.16 -5.31 1.51
C GLY A 80 13.21 -4.19 2.55
N ILE A 81 12.05 -3.76 3.06
CA ILE A 81 11.93 -2.74 4.10
C ILE A 81 12.21 -3.42 5.44
N ASN A 82 13.34 -3.07 6.05
CA ASN A 82 13.70 -3.56 7.37
C ASN A 82 12.94 -2.74 8.43
N ASN A 83 12.18 -3.41 9.31
CA ASN A 83 11.72 -2.79 10.55
C ASN A 83 12.95 -2.47 11.42
N SER A 84 13.44 -1.22 11.36
CA SER A 84 14.33 -0.64 12.38
C SER A 84 13.53 0.12 13.42
#